data_AF-A0AA91YX98-F1
#
_entry.id   AF-A0AA91YX98-F1
#
_cell.length_a   1.000
_cell.length_b   1.000
_cell.length_c   1.000
_cell.angle_alpha   90.00
_cell.angle_beta   90.00
_cell.angle_gamma   90.00
#
_symmetry.space_group_name_H-M   'P 1'
#
loop_
_entity.id
_entity.type
_entity.pdbx_description
1 polymer ?
#
loop_
_entity_poly.entity_id
_entity_poly.type
_entity_poly.pdbx_seq_one_letter_code
_entity_poly.pdbx_strand_id
1 'polypeptide(L)'
;MNNYTKHIGIVTNYIDNKYSITVDNKTIHMPFEIMHKLSVFPPSVMDGDHLKIGAQITLAKKDERIFYPDRDTYGTTRQETRSYTDGSYLLKDAKPFKQDISFQEMVSMFNTLMTTLPETTRMEALNTLMSMELTEEQKQEKLACMVEFPLDLEENATLEKKGSLFDLAKKSKDDKPQIRETVESIAAMCNCSYQQTCQLVVGINSKTNKTCKLQDEIATFYPQIATLDQFQNTVLVPFIKSYTYDNPLLMSSLKYNWYSYNGNLLLVIEINYQGDPVICKGGRLPYRCDSAKMVAEGADLVNMIKKLSKIAA
;
A
#
# COMPACT_ATOMS: atom_id res chain seq x y z
N MET A 1 6.95 25.95 3.39
CA MET A 1 6.95 26.41 1.98
C MET A 1 8.37 26.23 1.47
N ASN A 2 8.59 25.40 0.44
CA ASN A 2 9.93 25.26 -0.15
C ASN A 2 10.01 26.27 -1.30
N ASN A 3 10.88 27.26 -1.19
CA ASN A 3 11.11 28.26 -2.24
C ASN A 3 11.97 27.64 -3.34
N TYR A 4 11.34 26.99 -4.32
CA TYR A 4 12.03 26.62 -5.56
C TYR A 4 12.21 27.86 -6.44
N THR A 5 13.40 28.04 -7.02
CA THR A 5 13.64 29.11 -7.99
C THR A 5 13.17 28.66 -9.37
N LYS A 6 12.43 29.51 -10.08
CA LYS A 6 11.90 29.22 -11.41
C LYS A 6 12.88 29.66 -12.49
N HIS A 7 13.07 28.82 -13.50
CA HIS A 7 13.92 29.06 -14.66
C HIS A 7 13.16 28.73 -15.94
N ILE A 8 13.49 29.40 -17.04
CA ILE A 8 12.93 29.09 -18.35
C ILE A 8 13.94 28.24 -19.12
N GLY A 9 13.51 27.04 -19.51
CA GLY A 9 14.25 26.14 -20.37
C GLY A 9 13.71 26.14 -21.79
N ILE A 10 14.59 25.94 -22.77
CA ILE A 10 14.21 25.76 -24.17
C ILE A 10 14.47 24.30 -24.55
N VAL A 11 13.45 23.58 -25.00
CA VAL A 11 13.60 22.20 -25.49
C VAL A 11 14.37 22.22 -26.80
N THR A 12 15.55 21.63 -26.83
CA THR A 12 16.43 21.67 -28.01
C THR A 12 16.47 20.36 -28.77
N ASN A 13 16.20 19.23 -28.12
CA ASN A 13 16.18 17.92 -28.77
C ASN A 13 15.36 16.89 -27.97
N TYR A 14 14.96 15.79 -28.61
CA TYR A 14 14.38 14.61 -27.99
C TYR A 14 14.90 13.34 -28.67
N ILE A 15 15.70 12.55 -27.94
CA ILE A 15 16.32 11.31 -28.44
C ILE A 15 16.29 10.28 -27.30
N ASP A 16 16.03 9.01 -27.60
CA ASP A 16 16.04 7.87 -26.65
C ASP A 16 15.24 8.14 -25.36
N ASN A 17 14.01 8.63 -25.51
CA ASN A 17 13.12 8.99 -24.41
C ASN A 17 13.70 10.03 -23.43
N LYS A 18 14.59 10.91 -23.90
CA LYS A 18 15.17 12.00 -23.11
C LYS A 18 15.11 13.32 -23.88
N TYR A 19 14.59 14.34 -23.21
CA TYR A 19 14.66 15.72 -23.67
C TYR A 19 16.03 16.32 -23.37
N SER A 20 16.58 17.05 -24.33
CA SER A 20 17.68 17.99 -24.09
C SER A 20 17.09 19.38 -23.97
N ILE A 21 17.40 20.08 -22.89
CA ILE A 21 16.81 21.38 -22.57
C ILE A 21 17.94 22.34 -22.21
N THR A 22 17.96 23.51 -22.85
CA THR A 22 18.92 24.55 -22.52
C THR A 22 18.33 25.48 -21.46
N VAL A 23 19.01 25.63 -20.33
CA VAL A 23 18.64 26.47 -19.18
C VAL A 23 19.91 27.18 -18.69
N ASP A 24 19.88 28.51 -18.54
CA ASP A 24 21.02 29.31 -18.05
C ASP A 24 22.36 28.97 -18.74
N ASN A 25 22.36 28.86 -20.08
CA ASN A 25 23.51 28.47 -20.92
C ASN A 25 24.09 27.07 -20.66
N LYS A 26 23.33 26.18 -20.01
CA LYS A 26 23.68 24.77 -19.82
C LYS A 26 22.64 23.88 -20.49
N THR A 27 23.07 22.75 -21.03
CA THR A 27 22.15 21.72 -21.51
C THR A 27 21.94 20.69 -20.40
N ILE A 28 20.69 20.44 -20.05
CA ILE A 28 20.27 19.38 -19.15
C ILE A 28 19.54 18.30 -19.94
N HIS A 29 19.66 17.05 -19.49
CA HIS A 29 18.95 15.92 -20.06
C HIS A 29 17.88 15.43 -19.08
N MET A 30 16.63 15.37 -19.53
CA MET A 30 15.51 14.96 -18.69
C MET A 30 14.74 13.81 -19.34
N PRO A 31 14.59 12.66 -18.66
CA PRO A 31 13.77 11.56 -19.14
C PRO A 31 12.32 11.98 -19.39
N PHE A 32 11.71 11.39 -20.43
CA PHE A 32 10.32 11.59 -20.81
C PHE A 32 9.38 11.40 -19.61
N GLU A 33 9.57 10.33 -18.85
CA GLU A 33 8.75 10.04 -17.67
C GLU A 33 8.84 11.14 -16.62
N ILE A 34 10.03 11.67 -16.33
CA ILE A 34 10.17 12.74 -15.32
C ILE A 34 9.44 14.01 -15.76
N MET A 35 9.45 14.29 -17.07
CA MET A 35 8.79 15.43 -17.67
C MET A 35 7.26 15.31 -17.58
N HIS A 36 6.70 14.17 -17.99
CA HIS A 36 5.25 14.00 -18.20
C HIS A 36 4.51 13.32 -17.04
N LYS A 37 5.20 12.62 -16.13
CA LYS A 37 4.57 11.93 -14.99
C LYS A 37 4.04 12.89 -13.92
N LEU A 38 4.57 14.10 -13.87
CA LEU A 38 4.37 15.02 -12.74
C LEU A 38 3.74 16.36 -13.14
N SER A 39 3.56 16.63 -14.44
CA SER A 39 3.09 17.90 -14.97
C SER A 39 2.27 17.74 -16.24
N VAL A 40 1.24 18.58 -16.40
CA VAL A 40 0.42 18.63 -17.61
C VAL A 40 0.83 19.84 -18.43
N PHE A 41 1.54 19.60 -19.52
CA PHE A 41 1.95 20.70 -20.39
C PHE A 41 0.77 21.18 -21.25
N PRO A 42 0.62 22.50 -21.44
CA PRO A 42 -0.45 23.03 -22.27
C PRO A 42 -0.24 22.62 -23.73
N PRO A 43 -1.32 22.47 -24.52
CA PRO A 43 -1.22 22.10 -25.93
C PRO A 43 -0.31 23.02 -26.76
N SER A 44 -0.12 24.26 -26.32
CA SER A 44 0.75 25.25 -26.97
C SER A 44 2.24 24.89 -26.97
N VAL A 45 2.69 24.02 -26.06
CA VAL A 45 4.11 23.58 -25.97
C VAL A 45 4.27 22.09 -26.31
N MET A 46 3.19 21.43 -26.71
CA MET A 46 3.14 20.01 -27.06
C MET A 46 3.12 19.82 -28.57
N ASP A 47 3.68 18.71 -29.03
CA ASP A 47 3.60 18.18 -30.40
C ASP A 47 3.28 16.69 -30.28
N GLY A 48 2.00 16.35 -30.42
CA GLY A 48 1.48 15.03 -30.02
C GLY A 48 1.72 14.74 -28.54
N ASP A 49 2.37 13.62 -28.25
CA ASP A 49 2.69 13.19 -26.88
C ASP A 49 4.03 13.75 -26.36
N HIS A 50 4.74 14.55 -27.15
CA HIS A 50 6.05 15.08 -26.81
C HIS A 50 6.05 16.61 -26.66
N LEU A 51 7.06 17.16 -25.97
CA LEU A 51 7.29 18.61 -25.99
C LEU A 51 7.83 19.02 -27.35
N LYS A 52 7.28 20.11 -27.89
CA LYS A 52 7.73 20.67 -29.17
C LYS A 52 9.18 21.16 -29.07
N ILE A 53 10.01 20.83 -30.06
CA ILE A 53 11.36 21.39 -30.16
C ILE A 53 11.28 22.90 -30.38
N GLY A 54 12.04 23.67 -29.60
CA GLY A 54 11.99 25.12 -29.51
C GLY A 54 10.98 25.65 -28.50
N ALA A 55 10.19 24.79 -27.84
CA ALA A 55 9.24 25.23 -26.81
C ALA A 55 9.97 25.75 -25.57
N GLN A 56 9.43 26.83 -25.01
CA GLN A 56 9.84 27.36 -23.70
C GLN A 56 9.03 26.68 -22.60
N ILE A 57 9.73 26.12 -21.62
CA ILE A 57 9.15 25.44 -20.46
C ILE A 57 9.68 26.01 -19.15
N THR A 58 8.82 26.12 -18.14
CA THR A 58 9.16 26.60 -16.80
C THR A 58 9.64 25.43 -15.95
N LEU A 59 10.86 25.54 -15.44
CA LEU A 59 11.48 24.54 -14.59
C LEU A 59 11.68 25.10 -13.18
N ALA A 60 11.43 24.28 -12.17
CA ALA A 60 11.77 24.53 -10.78
C ALA A 60 13.13 23.91 -10.47
N LYS A 61 14.04 24.70 -9.92
CA LYS A 61 15.37 24.25 -9.47
C LYS A 61 15.31 23.80 -8.02
N LYS A 62 15.64 22.52 -7.76
CA LYS A 62 15.68 21.94 -6.40
C LYS A 62 17.04 22.14 -5.73
N ASP A 63 18.12 21.91 -6.47
CA ASP A 63 19.53 22.04 -6.06
C ASP A 63 20.37 22.51 -7.25
N GLU A 64 21.69 22.75 -7.08
CA GLU A 64 22.57 23.27 -8.15
C GLU A 64 22.58 22.45 -9.46
N ARG A 65 22.20 21.17 -9.39
CA ARG A 65 22.27 20.21 -10.51
C ARG A 65 20.92 19.67 -10.99
N ILE A 66 19.83 19.97 -10.29
CA ILE A 66 18.57 19.25 -10.50
C ILE A 66 17.43 20.22 -10.80
N PHE A 67 16.83 20.02 -11.97
CA PHE A 67 15.65 20.73 -12.46
C PHE A 67 14.48 19.75 -12.61
N TYR A 68 13.26 20.25 -12.37
CA TYR A 68 12.01 19.55 -12.63
C TYR A 68 11.01 20.50 -13.30
N PRO A 69 9.99 19.98 -14.00
CA PRO A 69 8.86 20.79 -14.44
C PRO A 69 8.21 21.55 -13.28
N ASP A 70 7.94 22.84 -13.46
CA ASP A 70 7.30 23.65 -12.42
C ASP A 70 5.83 23.24 -12.24
N ARG A 71 5.55 22.55 -11.13
CA ARG A 71 4.22 22.00 -10.83
C ARG A 71 3.17 23.07 -10.62
N ASP A 72 3.57 24.26 -10.16
CA ASP A 72 2.65 25.37 -9.96
C ASP A 72 2.21 25.99 -11.30
N THR A 73 3.09 25.96 -12.31
CA THR A 73 2.78 26.45 -13.66
C THR A 73 1.96 25.45 -14.47
N TYR A 74 2.28 24.15 -14.39
CA TYR A 74 1.71 23.12 -15.27
C TYR A 74 0.60 22.28 -14.62
N GLY A 75 0.29 22.54 -13.35
CA GLY A 75 -0.54 21.66 -12.56
C GLY A 75 0.08 20.26 -12.39
N THR A 76 -0.59 19.42 -11.62
CA THR A 76 -0.24 18.00 -11.51
C THR A 76 -1.27 17.18 -12.26
N THR A 77 -0.85 16.21 -13.06
CA THR A 77 -1.73 15.08 -13.36
C THR A 77 -2.19 14.52 -12.02
N ARG A 78 -3.51 14.46 -11.77
CA ARG A 78 -4.01 13.42 -10.87
C ARG A 78 -3.44 12.15 -11.47
N GLN A 79 -2.55 11.47 -10.75
CA GLN A 79 -2.03 10.18 -11.18
C GLN A 79 -3.24 9.38 -11.66
N GLU A 80 -3.20 8.98 -12.93
CA GLU A 80 -4.21 8.08 -13.49
C GLU A 80 -4.41 6.96 -12.48
N THR A 81 -5.67 6.64 -12.21
CA THR A 81 -6.04 5.40 -11.52
C THR A 81 -5.25 4.30 -12.21
N ARG A 82 -4.25 3.75 -11.51
CA ARG A 82 -3.33 2.77 -12.09
C ARG A 82 -4.20 1.66 -12.65
N SER A 83 -4.08 1.37 -13.95
CA SER A 83 -4.73 0.19 -14.51
C SER A 83 -4.08 -1.03 -13.88
N TYR A 84 -4.82 -1.74 -13.05
CA TYR A 84 -4.33 -2.99 -12.48
C TYR A 84 -4.63 -4.14 -13.44
N THR A 85 -3.66 -5.05 -13.55
CA THR A 85 -3.84 -6.32 -14.24
C THR A 85 -4.69 -7.24 -13.37
N ASP A 86 -5.61 -7.99 -13.97
CA ASP A 86 -6.41 -8.98 -13.26
C ASP A 86 -5.50 -10.07 -12.66
N GLY A 87 -5.48 -10.14 -11.32
CA GLY A 87 -4.69 -11.08 -10.54
C GLY A 87 -5.47 -12.29 -10.05
N SER A 88 -6.70 -12.51 -10.52
CA SER A 88 -7.60 -13.57 -10.01
C SER A 88 -6.98 -14.97 -10.02
N TYR A 89 -6.00 -15.24 -10.90
CA TYR A 89 -5.26 -16.50 -10.94
C TYR A 89 -4.48 -16.81 -9.64
N LEU A 90 -4.20 -15.81 -8.81
CA LEU A 90 -3.54 -15.96 -7.51
C LEU A 90 -4.50 -16.43 -6.40
N LEU A 91 -5.81 -16.31 -6.60
CA LEU A 91 -6.81 -16.71 -5.60
C LEU A 91 -6.90 -18.24 -5.44
N LYS A 92 -6.46 -19.01 -6.44
CA LYS A 92 -6.47 -20.48 -6.41
C LYS A 92 -5.65 -21.08 -5.26
N ASP A 93 -4.64 -20.35 -4.80
CA ASP A 93 -3.72 -20.77 -3.73
C ASP A 93 -4.21 -20.31 -2.35
N ALA A 94 -5.26 -19.46 -2.28
CA ALA A 94 -5.72 -18.82 -1.07
C ALA A 94 -6.88 -19.58 -0.41
N LYS A 95 -6.85 -19.71 0.91
CA LYS A 95 -7.94 -20.36 1.67
C LYS A 95 -9.12 -19.40 1.83
N PRO A 96 -10.37 -19.86 1.83
CA PRO A 96 -11.50 -18.99 2.15
C PRO A 96 -11.33 -18.37 3.55
N PHE A 97 -11.45 -17.05 3.67
CA PHE A 97 -11.54 -16.39 4.96
C PHE A 97 -12.96 -16.53 5.49
N LYS A 98 -13.11 -17.09 6.68
CA LYS A 98 -14.41 -17.16 7.36
C LYS A 98 -14.41 -16.13 8.49
N GLN A 99 -15.38 -15.22 8.44
CA GLN A 99 -15.69 -14.38 9.58
C GLN A 99 -16.53 -15.19 10.56
N ASP A 100 -16.20 -15.10 11.85
CA ASP A 100 -17.04 -15.66 12.91
C ASP A 100 -18.13 -14.62 13.25
N ILE A 101 -19.15 -14.56 12.40
CA ILE A 101 -20.30 -13.67 12.56
C ILE A 101 -21.58 -14.50 12.57
N SER A 102 -22.49 -14.15 13.47
CA SER A 102 -23.83 -14.74 13.51
C SER A 102 -24.67 -14.30 12.33
N PHE A 103 -25.73 -15.05 12.02
CA PHE A 103 -26.65 -14.67 10.94
C PHE A 103 -27.31 -13.31 11.24
N GLN A 104 -27.65 -13.06 12.50
CA GLN A 104 -28.25 -11.81 12.93
C GLN A 104 -27.32 -10.59 12.74
N GLU A 105 -26.02 -10.75 13.02
CA GLU A 105 -25.03 -9.71 12.75
C GLU A 105 -24.87 -9.45 11.26
N MET A 106 -24.82 -10.50 10.44
CA MET A 106 -24.76 -10.36 8.98
C MET A 106 -26.00 -9.63 8.42
N VAL A 107 -27.20 -9.91 8.96
CA VAL A 107 -28.43 -9.18 8.61
C VAL A 107 -28.34 -7.71 9.01
N SER A 108 -27.83 -7.42 10.20
CA SER A 108 -27.61 -6.04 10.66
C SER A 108 -26.68 -5.28 9.71
N MET A 109 -25.55 -5.89 9.34
CA MET A 109 -24.61 -5.31 8.36
C MET A 109 -25.28 -5.11 7.00
N PHE A 110 -26.05 -6.09 6.51
CA PHE A 110 -26.78 -5.97 5.25
C PHE A 110 -27.72 -4.77 5.25
N ASN A 111 -28.45 -4.53 6.34
CA ASN A 111 -29.35 -3.37 6.46
C ASN A 111 -28.61 -2.04 6.32
N THR A 112 -27.37 -1.94 6.81
CA THR A 112 -26.54 -0.73 6.63
C THR A 112 -26.07 -0.55 5.18
N LEU A 113 -25.90 -1.65 4.44
CA LEU A 113 -25.42 -1.66 3.06
C LEU A 113 -26.55 -1.54 2.03
N MET A 114 -27.80 -1.84 2.39
CA MET A 114 -28.94 -1.94 1.47
C MET A 114 -29.06 -0.75 0.52
N THR A 115 -28.85 0.48 0.99
CA THR A 115 -28.99 1.70 0.17
C THR A 115 -27.83 1.93 -0.80
N THR A 116 -26.71 1.22 -0.61
CA THR A 116 -25.49 1.34 -1.42
C THR A 116 -25.36 0.25 -2.47
N LEU A 117 -26.18 -0.81 -2.39
CA LEU A 117 -26.14 -1.95 -3.30
C LEU A 117 -26.95 -1.69 -4.58
N PRO A 118 -26.54 -2.26 -5.73
CA PRO A 118 -27.36 -2.29 -6.93
C PRO A 118 -28.75 -2.88 -6.65
N GLU A 119 -29.78 -2.40 -7.33
CA GLU A 119 -31.16 -2.85 -7.13
C GLU A 119 -31.32 -4.37 -7.32
N THR A 120 -30.68 -4.93 -8.34
CA THR A 120 -30.69 -6.36 -8.62
C THR A 120 -30.08 -7.16 -7.46
N THR A 121 -28.88 -6.79 -7.00
CA THR A 121 -28.20 -7.44 -5.86
C THR A 121 -29.02 -7.32 -4.57
N ARG A 122 -29.62 -6.15 -4.33
CA ARG A 122 -30.49 -5.92 -3.16
C ARG A 122 -31.71 -6.82 -3.16
N MET A 123 -32.39 -6.96 -4.30
CA MET A 123 -33.58 -7.82 -4.42
C MET A 123 -33.23 -9.29 -4.24
N GLU A 124 -32.11 -9.75 -4.82
CA GLU A 124 -31.65 -11.13 -4.69
C GLU A 124 -31.22 -11.46 -3.24
N ALA A 125 -30.54 -10.55 -2.57
CA ALA A 125 -30.17 -10.69 -1.16
C ALA A 125 -31.41 -10.72 -0.25
N LEU A 126 -32.40 -9.85 -0.50
CA LEU A 126 -33.68 -9.86 0.24
C LEU A 126 -34.44 -11.18 0.04
N ASN A 127 -34.50 -11.70 -1.19
CA ASN A 127 -35.11 -13.00 -1.46
C ASN A 127 -34.39 -14.15 -0.73
N THR A 128 -33.05 -14.08 -0.66
CA THR A 128 -32.24 -15.05 0.08
C THR A 128 -32.56 -15.01 1.59
N LEU A 129 -32.66 -13.81 2.17
CA LEU A 129 -33.01 -13.62 3.58
C LEU A 129 -34.40 -14.19 3.92
N MET A 130 -35.38 -13.91 3.06
CA MET A 130 -36.78 -14.31 3.24
C MET A 130 -37.07 -15.76 2.88
N SER A 131 -36.14 -16.48 2.25
CA SER A 131 -36.33 -17.88 1.86
C SER A 131 -36.59 -18.76 3.08
N MET A 132 -37.67 -19.53 3.05
CA MET A 132 -37.96 -20.54 4.08
C MET A 132 -37.29 -21.89 3.78
N GLU A 133 -36.69 -22.06 2.60
CA GLU A 133 -36.08 -23.31 2.14
C GLU A 133 -34.60 -23.45 2.53
N LEU A 134 -33.95 -22.34 2.92
CA LEU A 134 -32.53 -22.30 3.24
C LEU A 134 -32.31 -22.26 4.75
N THR A 135 -31.30 -22.99 5.25
CA THR A 135 -30.81 -22.83 6.62
C THR A 135 -30.10 -21.49 6.80
N GLU A 136 -29.88 -21.07 8.05
CA GLU A 136 -29.16 -19.82 8.32
C GLU A 136 -27.74 -19.83 7.73
N GLU A 137 -27.02 -20.95 7.83
CA GLU A 137 -25.68 -21.10 7.26
C GLU A 137 -25.70 -20.98 5.73
N GLN A 138 -26.69 -21.59 5.08
CA GLN A 138 -26.84 -21.50 3.62
C GLN A 138 -27.19 -20.08 3.17
N LYS A 139 -27.98 -19.34 3.98
CA LYS A 139 -28.26 -17.93 3.73
C LYS A 139 -27.00 -17.09 3.89
N GLN A 140 -26.23 -17.32 4.94
CA GLN A 140 -24.96 -16.62 5.18
C GLN A 140 -23.99 -16.82 4.02
N GLU A 141 -23.80 -18.06 3.55
CA GLU A 141 -22.92 -18.36 2.43
C GLU A 141 -23.37 -17.66 1.14
N LYS A 142 -24.67 -17.74 0.80
CA LYS A 142 -25.20 -17.06 -0.39
C LYS A 142 -25.06 -15.54 -0.32
N LEU A 143 -25.38 -14.95 0.84
CA LEU A 143 -25.27 -13.50 1.04
C LEU A 143 -23.82 -13.05 0.92
N ALA A 144 -22.88 -13.79 1.52
CA ALA A 144 -21.44 -13.48 1.44
C ALA A 144 -20.93 -13.52 -0.02
N CYS A 145 -21.50 -14.37 -0.88
CA CYS A 145 -21.15 -14.38 -2.30
C CYS A 145 -21.72 -13.18 -3.08
N MET A 146 -22.85 -12.62 -2.67
CA MET A 146 -23.54 -11.54 -3.38
C MET A 146 -23.12 -10.14 -2.91
N VAL A 147 -22.77 -10.01 -1.63
CA VAL A 147 -22.55 -8.74 -0.95
C VAL A 147 -21.17 -8.71 -0.35
N GLU A 148 -20.39 -7.68 -0.68
CA GLU A 148 -19.11 -7.45 -0.03
C GLU A 148 -19.33 -6.86 1.38
N PHE A 149 -19.52 -7.72 2.36
CA PHE A 149 -19.59 -7.33 3.75
C PHE A 149 -18.23 -6.82 4.24
N PRO A 150 -18.16 -5.67 4.93
CA PRO A 150 -16.95 -5.25 5.63
C PRO A 150 -16.46 -6.34 6.60
N LEU A 151 -15.15 -6.47 6.76
CA LEU A 151 -14.56 -7.35 7.76
C LEU A 151 -14.66 -6.72 9.15
N ASP A 152 -15.16 -7.47 10.14
CA ASP A 152 -15.21 -7.01 11.52
C ASP A 152 -13.83 -7.10 12.19
N LEU A 153 -12.93 -6.22 11.76
CA LEU A 153 -11.56 -6.13 12.24
C LEU A 153 -11.31 -4.71 12.75
N GLU A 154 -11.24 -4.55 14.06
CA GLU A 154 -10.88 -3.28 14.70
C GLU A 154 -9.38 -3.18 14.94
N GLU A 155 -8.76 -2.08 14.53
CA GLU A 155 -7.34 -1.85 14.82
C GLU A 155 -7.16 -1.56 16.31
N ASN A 156 -6.14 -2.17 16.90
CA ASN A 156 -5.79 -1.99 18.29
C ASN A 156 -4.28 -2.17 18.46
N ALA A 157 -3.81 -2.40 19.69
CA ALA A 157 -2.38 -2.60 19.95
C ALA A 157 -1.80 -3.87 19.30
N THR A 158 -2.63 -4.91 19.09
CA THR A 158 -2.22 -6.21 18.53
C THR A 158 -2.65 -6.43 17.09
N LEU A 159 -3.61 -5.66 16.56
CA LEU A 159 -4.07 -5.78 15.18
C LEU A 159 -3.91 -4.47 14.40
N GLU A 160 -3.28 -4.52 13.23
CA GLU A 160 -3.21 -3.40 12.28
C GLU A 160 -3.62 -3.85 10.88
N LYS A 161 -4.25 -2.95 10.12
CA LYS A 161 -4.68 -3.19 8.74
C LYS A 161 -3.87 -2.34 7.76
N LYS A 162 -3.65 -2.90 6.57
CA LYS A 162 -3.08 -2.19 5.41
C LYS A 162 -3.92 -2.50 4.18
N GLY A 163 -4.24 -1.47 3.41
CA GLY A 163 -4.98 -1.65 2.15
C GLY A 163 -4.12 -2.29 1.05
N SER A 164 -2.83 -1.98 1.04
CA SER A 164 -1.93 -2.29 -0.08
C SER A 164 -0.53 -2.65 0.42
N LEU A 165 0.21 -3.40 -0.41
CA LEU A 165 1.66 -3.60 -0.26
C LEU A 165 2.48 -2.60 -1.08
N PHE A 166 1.90 -1.87 -2.03
CA PHE A 166 2.66 -1.07 -2.99
C PHE A 166 2.23 0.39 -3.07
N ASP A 167 0.93 0.63 -2.98
CA ASP A 167 0.33 1.96 -3.11
C ASP A 167 0.14 2.61 -1.73
N LEU A 168 0.58 3.86 -1.64
CA LEU A 168 0.53 4.64 -0.40
C LEU A 168 -0.90 5.10 -0.07
N ALA A 169 -1.31 4.93 1.18
CA ALA A 169 -2.62 5.40 1.65
C ALA A 169 -2.79 6.94 1.63
N LYS A 170 -1.68 7.70 1.70
CA LYS A 170 -1.63 9.17 1.54
C LYS A 170 -0.33 9.55 0.86
N LYS A 171 -0.36 10.60 0.01
CA LYS A 171 0.85 11.21 -0.57
C LYS A 171 1.77 11.66 0.57
N SER A 172 2.85 10.91 0.79
CA SER A 172 3.96 11.26 1.67
C SER A 172 4.99 12.06 0.87
N LYS A 173 5.65 13.04 1.49
CA LYS A 173 6.80 13.74 0.88
C LYS A 173 8.02 12.82 0.76
N ASP A 174 8.05 11.73 1.52
CA ASP A 174 9.02 10.66 1.40
C ASP A 174 8.45 9.60 0.44
N ASP A 175 9.15 9.35 -0.67
CA ASP A 175 8.95 8.21 -1.59
C ASP A 175 9.32 6.88 -0.87
N LYS A 176 8.64 6.57 0.24
CA LYS A 176 8.76 5.27 0.89
C LYS A 176 7.80 4.31 0.16
N PRO A 177 8.26 3.16 -0.33
CA PRO A 177 7.35 2.17 -0.90
C PRO A 177 6.45 1.62 0.23
N GLN A 178 5.16 1.39 -0.04
CA GLN A 178 4.20 0.92 0.98
C GLN A 178 4.67 -0.38 1.66
N ILE A 179 5.38 -1.27 0.96
CA ILE A 179 5.96 -2.49 1.52
C ILE A 179 6.96 -2.20 2.66
N ARG A 180 7.70 -1.09 2.58
CA ARG A 180 8.56 -0.64 3.69
C ARG A 180 7.73 -0.29 4.92
N GLU A 181 6.60 0.37 4.72
CA GLU A 181 5.70 0.76 5.80
C GLU A 181 5.11 -0.47 6.48
N THR A 182 4.75 -1.50 5.71
CA THR A 182 4.36 -2.83 6.19
C THR A 182 5.45 -3.45 7.07
N VAL A 183 6.72 -3.46 6.62
CA VAL A 183 7.83 -4.00 7.44
C VAL A 183 8.08 -3.15 8.69
N GLU A 184 7.96 -1.82 8.60
CA GLU A 184 8.06 -0.95 9.78
C GLU A 184 6.92 -1.22 10.78
N SER A 185 5.71 -1.59 10.33
CA SER A 185 4.63 -2.05 11.22
C SER A 185 4.93 -3.38 11.88
N ILE A 186 5.49 -4.36 11.14
CA ILE A 186 5.95 -5.63 11.73
C ILE A 186 6.98 -5.37 12.84
N ALA A 187 8.00 -4.56 12.55
CA ALA A 187 9.03 -4.21 13.54
C ALA A 187 8.43 -3.45 14.74
N ALA A 188 7.48 -2.54 14.51
CA ALA A 188 6.83 -1.81 15.60
C ALA A 188 6.02 -2.74 16.53
N MET A 189 5.35 -3.75 15.98
CA MET A 189 4.65 -4.77 16.78
C MET A 189 5.60 -5.63 17.60
N CYS A 190 6.84 -5.85 17.12
CA CYS A 190 7.90 -6.51 17.89
C CYS A 190 8.47 -5.59 18.99
N ASN A 191 8.53 -4.28 18.71
CA ASN A 191 9.07 -3.24 19.58
C ASN A 191 7.97 -2.53 20.37
N CYS A 192 7.30 -3.29 21.24
CA CYS A 192 6.27 -2.77 22.13
C CYS A 192 6.66 -2.99 23.59
N SER A 193 6.03 -2.25 24.50
CA SER A 193 6.29 -2.40 25.94
C SER A 193 5.92 -3.79 26.46
N TYR A 194 5.07 -4.53 25.77
CA TYR A 194 4.70 -5.90 26.15
C TYR A 194 4.60 -6.77 24.90
N GLN A 195 5.64 -7.57 24.66
CA GLN A 195 5.72 -8.46 23.52
C GLN A 195 4.63 -9.54 23.64
N GLN A 196 3.75 -9.59 22.66
CA GLN A 196 2.62 -10.52 22.60
C GLN A 196 2.30 -10.84 21.13
N THR A 197 1.46 -11.84 20.92
CA THR A 197 1.03 -12.20 19.57
C THR A 197 0.25 -11.05 18.94
N CYS A 198 0.73 -10.60 17.78
CA CYS A 198 0.11 -9.54 16.99
C CYS A 198 -0.25 -10.06 15.59
N GLN A 199 -1.12 -9.34 14.88
CA GLN A 199 -1.53 -9.62 13.52
C GLN A 199 -1.48 -8.37 12.66
N LEU A 200 -0.82 -8.46 11.50
CA LEU A 200 -0.89 -7.45 10.46
C LEU A 200 -1.70 -8.01 9.29
N VAL A 201 -2.84 -7.39 9.00
CA VAL A 201 -3.73 -7.82 7.92
C VAL A 201 -3.59 -6.87 6.73
N VAL A 202 -3.18 -7.40 5.57
CA VAL A 202 -2.99 -6.64 4.34
C VAL A 202 -4.05 -7.02 3.31
N GLY A 203 -4.49 -6.05 2.52
CA GLY A 203 -5.61 -6.18 1.58
C GLY A 203 -6.94 -5.69 2.17
N ILE A 204 -6.91 -4.86 3.22
CA ILE A 204 -8.12 -4.29 3.84
C ILE A 204 -7.97 -2.79 4.00
N ASN A 205 -8.97 -2.04 3.53
CA ASN A 205 -9.03 -0.61 3.76
C ASN A 205 -9.32 -0.32 5.24
N SER A 206 -8.40 0.38 5.92
CA SER A 206 -8.53 0.64 7.37
C SER A 206 -9.76 1.46 7.76
N LYS A 207 -10.36 2.23 6.84
CA LYS A 207 -11.53 3.06 7.12
C LYS A 207 -12.85 2.37 6.81
N THR A 208 -12.90 1.60 5.72
CA THR A 208 -14.15 0.99 5.25
C THR A 208 -14.27 -0.48 5.62
N ASN A 209 -13.20 -1.10 6.10
CA ASN A 209 -13.10 -2.54 6.36
C ASN A 209 -13.41 -3.42 5.14
N LYS A 210 -13.43 -2.84 3.94
CA LYS A 210 -13.62 -3.57 2.69
C LYS A 210 -12.31 -4.11 2.19
N THR A 211 -12.39 -5.21 1.45
CA THR A 211 -11.22 -5.80 0.83
C THR A 211 -10.66 -4.90 -0.26
N CYS A 212 -9.36 -5.01 -0.47
CA CYS A 212 -8.66 -4.40 -1.58
C CYS A 212 -8.22 -5.50 -2.52
N LYS A 213 -8.05 -5.16 -3.80
CA LYS A 213 -7.68 -6.10 -4.86
C LYS A 213 -6.18 -6.41 -4.81
N LEU A 214 -5.68 -6.92 -3.69
CA LEU A 214 -4.25 -7.16 -3.47
C LEU A 214 -3.65 -8.08 -4.53
N GLN A 215 -4.42 -9.03 -5.03
CA GLN A 215 -4.03 -9.90 -6.14
C GLN A 215 -3.75 -9.12 -7.42
N ASP A 216 -4.57 -8.12 -7.74
CA ASP A 216 -4.41 -7.29 -8.93
C ASP A 216 -3.16 -6.40 -8.78
N GLU A 217 -2.87 -5.94 -7.56
CA GLU A 217 -1.63 -5.24 -7.28
C GLU A 217 -0.41 -6.15 -7.53
N ILE A 218 -0.37 -7.35 -6.95
CA ILE A 218 0.75 -8.29 -7.11
C ILE A 218 0.97 -8.61 -8.60
N ALA A 219 -0.09 -8.92 -9.35
CA ALA A 219 -0.02 -9.21 -10.77
C ALA A 219 0.51 -8.01 -11.59
N THR A 220 0.18 -6.79 -11.18
CA THR A 220 0.63 -5.56 -11.85
C THR A 220 2.11 -5.27 -11.61
N PHE A 221 2.59 -5.42 -10.37
CA PHE A 221 3.99 -5.10 -10.03
C PHE A 221 4.96 -6.25 -10.31
N TYR A 222 4.46 -7.49 -10.31
CA TYR A 222 5.25 -8.70 -10.51
C TYR A 222 4.54 -9.65 -11.48
N PRO A 223 4.40 -9.28 -12.77
CA PRO A 223 3.64 -10.06 -13.75
C PRO A 223 4.21 -11.47 -14.00
N GLN A 224 5.48 -11.71 -13.64
CA GLN A 224 6.13 -13.02 -13.73
C GLN A 224 5.76 -13.99 -12.61
N ILE A 225 5.04 -13.54 -11.58
CA ILE A 225 4.63 -14.35 -10.44
C ILE A 225 3.35 -15.12 -10.79
N ALA A 226 3.41 -16.44 -10.67
CA ALA A 226 2.31 -17.34 -11.01
C ALA A 226 1.56 -17.91 -9.78
N THR A 227 2.15 -17.80 -8.58
CA THR A 227 1.61 -18.34 -7.32
C THR A 227 1.93 -17.43 -6.13
N LEU A 228 1.12 -17.54 -5.06
CA LEU A 228 1.36 -16.78 -3.82
C LEU A 228 2.64 -17.20 -3.10
N ASP A 229 3.00 -18.49 -3.13
CA ASP A 229 4.23 -18.99 -2.54
C ASP A 229 5.47 -18.37 -3.23
N GLN A 230 5.45 -18.29 -4.56
CA GLN A 230 6.50 -17.62 -5.32
C GLN A 230 6.63 -16.15 -4.94
N PHE A 231 5.51 -15.42 -4.82
CA PHE A 231 5.53 -14.01 -4.37
C PHE A 231 6.15 -13.89 -2.97
N GLN A 232 5.68 -14.70 -2.04
CA GLN A 232 6.12 -14.67 -0.65
C GLN A 232 7.62 -14.93 -0.54
N ASN A 233 8.13 -15.96 -1.21
CA ASN A 233 9.51 -16.41 -1.04
C ASN A 233 10.52 -15.63 -1.90
N THR A 234 10.10 -14.97 -2.97
CA THR A 234 11.00 -14.21 -3.86
C THR A 234 10.94 -12.70 -3.67
N VAL A 235 9.83 -12.17 -3.13
CA VAL A 235 9.61 -10.73 -2.96
C VAL A 235 9.44 -10.38 -1.49
N LEU A 236 8.37 -10.84 -0.84
CA LEU A 236 7.98 -10.36 0.47
C LEU A 236 9.00 -10.71 1.57
N VAL A 237 9.32 -12.00 1.71
CA VAL A 237 10.28 -12.49 2.72
C VAL A 237 11.68 -11.94 2.48
N PRO A 238 12.26 -11.96 1.25
CA PRO A 238 13.55 -11.34 0.99
C PRO A 238 13.58 -9.83 1.29
N PHE A 239 12.48 -9.11 1.02
CA PHE A 239 12.39 -7.69 1.36
C PHE A 239 12.41 -7.46 2.87
N ILE A 240 11.63 -8.22 3.64
CA ILE A 240 11.64 -8.16 5.10
C ILE A 240 13.05 -8.41 5.63
N LYS A 241 13.69 -9.50 5.21
CA LYS A 241 15.08 -9.83 5.60
C LYS A 241 16.05 -8.70 5.30
N SER A 242 16.04 -8.19 4.07
CA SER A 242 16.93 -7.10 3.66
C SER A 242 16.70 -5.82 4.48
N TYR A 243 15.44 -5.56 4.87
CA TYR A 243 15.07 -4.36 5.60
C TYR A 243 15.25 -4.48 7.12
N THR A 244 15.31 -5.70 7.68
CA THR A 244 15.50 -5.97 9.11
C THR A 244 16.83 -6.66 9.43
N TYR A 245 17.80 -6.59 8.50
CA TYR A 245 19.13 -7.17 8.64
C TYR A 245 19.15 -8.70 8.86
N ASP A 246 18.20 -9.40 8.24
CA ASP A 246 18.02 -10.87 8.30
C ASP A 246 18.00 -11.40 9.74
N ASN A 247 17.30 -10.68 10.64
CA ASN A 247 17.15 -11.06 12.04
C ASN A 247 16.48 -12.45 12.15
N PRO A 248 17.20 -13.51 12.57
CA PRO A 248 16.68 -14.88 12.51
C PRO A 248 15.50 -15.10 13.44
N LEU A 249 15.53 -14.49 14.64
CA LEU A 249 14.45 -14.59 15.62
C LEU A 249 13.17 -14.00 15.03
N LEU A 250 13.26 -12.80 14.45
CA LEU A 250 12.11 -12.17 13.77
C LEU A 250 11.58 -13.08 12.68
N MET A 251 12.44 -13.55 11.78
CA MET A 251 12.00 -14.36 10.65
C MET A 251 11.32 -15.67 11.08
N SER A 252 11.77 -16.28 12.18
CA SER A 252 11.15 -17.48 12.75
C SER A 252 9.80 -17.21 13.46
N SER A 253 9.55 -15.96 13.85
CA SER A 253 8.34 -15.51 14.54
C SER A 253 7.20 -15.10 13.61
N LEU A 254 7.44 -15.01 12.29
CA LEU A 254 6.45 -14.59 11.31
C LEU A 254 5.78 -15.81 10.66
N LYS A 255 4.44 -15.83 10.67
CA LYS A 255 3.65 -16.78 9.88
C LYS A 255 2.78 -16.03 8.88
N TYR A 256 2.86 -16.43 7.62
CA TYR A 256 2.15 -15.80 6.52
C TYR A 256 0.98 -16.69 6.10
N ASN A 257 -0.23 -16.17 6.23
CA ASN A 257 -1.45 -16.86 5.85
C ASN A 257 -2.18 -16.08 4.76
N TRP A 258 -2.39 -16.72 3.61
CA TRP A 258 -3.11 -16.14 2.50
C TRP A 258 -4.56 -16.61 2.47
N TYR A 259 -5.48 -15.66 2.37
CA TYR A 259 -6.90 -15.93 2.31
C TYR A 259 -7.58 -15.23 1.14
N SER A 260 -8.73 -15.75 0.74
CA SER A 260 -9.66 -15.14 -0.21
C SER A 260 -10.93 -14.76 0.53
N TYR A 261 -11.38 -13.54 0.35
CA TYR A 261 -12.65 -13.05 0.86
C TYR A 261 -13.33 -12.20 -0.21
N ASN A 262 -14.56 -12.57 -0.59
CA ASN A 262 -15.35 -11.93 -1.65
C ASN A 262 -14.57 -11.75 -2.98
N GLY A 263 -13.79 -12.77 -3.35
CA GLY A 263 -12.99 -12.74 -4.58
C GLY A 263 -11.75 -11.86 -4.52
N ASN A 264 -11.35 -11.38 -3.33
CA ASN A 264 -10.17 -10.57 -3.13
C ASN A 264 -9.19 -11.23 -2.16
N LEU A 265 -7.91 -10.99 -2.40
CA LEU A 265 -6.82 -11.59 -1.65
C LEU A 265 -6.53 -10.81 -0.36
N LEU A 266 -6.33 -11.55 0.72
CA LEU A 266 -5.94 -11.08 2.03
C LEU A 266 -4.65 -11.77 2.46
N LEU A 267 -3.73 -11.02 3.06
CA LEU A 267 -2.54 -11.54 3.72
C LEU A 267 -2.64 -11.26 5.22
N VAL A 268 -2.67 -12.30 6.04
CA VAL A 268 -2.54 -12.19 7.49
C VAL A 268 -1.13 -12.62 7.88
N ILE A 269 -0.36 -11.67 8.42
CA ILE A 269 0.95 -11.94 9.01
C ILE A 269 0.78 -12.03 10.52
N GLU A 270 0.85 -13.24 11.06
CA GLU A 270 0.92 -13.45 12.50
C GLU A 270 2.35 -13.22 12.98
N ILE A 271 2.48 -12.45 14.05
CA ILE A 271 3.77 -12.02 14.61
C ILE A 271 3.80 -12.51 16.06
N ASN A 272 4.54 -13.57 16.32
CA ASN A 272 4.77 -14.09 17.66
C ASN A 272 6.24 -13.89 18.06
N TYR A 273 6.61 -12.65 18.28
CA TYR A 273 7.98 -12.25 18.55
C TYR A 273 8.24 -12.11 20.05
N GLN A 274 9.33 -12.71 20.51
CA GLN A 274 9.89 -12.54 21.85
C GLN A 274 11.41 -12.41 21.70
N GLY A 275 11.97 -11.25 22.04
CA GLY A 275 13.41 -11.01 21.85
C GLY A 275 13.81 -9.55 21.84
N ASP A 276 15.04 -9.31 21.40
CA ASP A 276 15.65 -7.98 21.38
C ASP A 276 14.95 -7.00 20.42
N PRO A 277 15.10 -5.68 20.62
CA PRO A 277 14.49 -4.70 19.72
C PRO A 277 14.91 -4.87 18.26
N VAL A 278 13.93 -4.89 17.36
CA VAL A 278 14.10 -5.06 15.92
C VAL A 278 14.41 -3.71 15.27
N ILE A 279 15.63 -3.55 14.76
CA ILE A 279 16.04 -2.34 14.03
C ILE A 279 15.85 -2.54 12.53
N CYS A 280 15.27 -1.54 11.87
CA CYS A 280 15.11 -1.48 10.42
C CYS A 280 16.25 -0.73 9.73
N LYS A 281 16.41 -0.98 8.44
CA LYS A 281 17.45 -0.38 7.58
C LYS A 281 17.44 1.14 7.67
N GLY A 282 18.64 1.71 7.76
CA GLY A 282 18.84 3.15 7.95
C GLY A 282 18.83 3.58 9.43
N GLY A 283 19.02 2.64 10.36
CA GLY A 283 19.11 2.96 11.79
C GLY A 283 17.79 3.46 12.36
N ARG A 284 16.68 2.85 11.92
CA ARG A 284 15.33 3.23 12.34
C ARG A 284 14.80 2.19 13.30
N LEU A 285 14.23 2.60 14.41
CA LEU A 285 13.56 1.72 15.35
C LEU A 285 12.06 2.06 15.36
N PRO A 286 11.24 1.44 14.49
CA PRO A 286 9.80 1.52 14.60
C PRO A 286 9.34 0.90 15.92
N TYR A 287 8.45 1.53 16.66
CA TYR A 287 7.94 1.02 17.94
C TYR A 287 6.47 1.39 18.13
N ARG A 288 5.77 0.64 18.98
CA ARG A 288 4.39 0.92 19.35
C ARG A 288 4.32 1.80 20.60
N CYS A 289 3.47 2.82 20.53
CA CYS A 289 2.94 3.54 21.67
C CYS A 289 1.42 3.36 21.62
N ASP A 290 0.90 2.43 22.42
CA ASP A 290 -0.49 1.96 22.35
C ASP A 290 -0.84 1.48 20.93
N SER A 291 -1.87 2.06 20.29
CA SER A 291 -2.24 1.74 18.91
C SER A 291 -1.39 2.47 17.86
N ALA A 292 -0.60 3.50 18.24
CA ALA A 292 0.17 4.30 17.30
C ALA A 292 1.54 3.69 17.02
N LYS A 293 1.95 3.73 15.75
CA LYS A 293 3.33 3.44 15.34
C LYS A 293 4.15 4.73 15.35
N MET A 294 5.29 4.68 16.03
CA MET A 294 6.30 5.73 16.09
C MET A 294 7.62 5.22 15.54
N VAL A 295 8.57 6.11 15.24
CA VAL A 295 9.92 5.72 14.80
C VAL A 295 10.95 6.53 15.57
N ALA A 296 11.87 5.84 16.25
CA ALA A 296 13.01 6.45 16.92
C ALA A 296 14.27 6.34 16.04
N GLU A 297 15.07 7.41 16.02
CA GLU A 297 16.32 7.54 15.25
C GLU A 297 17.38 8.26 16.11
N GLY A 298 18.66 8.15 15.74
CA GLY A 298 19.75 8.86 16.43
C GLY A 298 19.82 8.58 17.93
N ALA A 299 19.81 9.63 18.75
CA ALA A 299 19.87 9.51 20.21
C ALA A 299 18.61 8.83 20.80
N ASP A 300 17.44 9.09 20.23
CA ASP A 300 16.18 8.51 20.70
C ASP A 300 16.13 7.00 20.49
N LEU A 301 16.76 6.50 19.42
CA LEU A 301 16.91 5.07 19.17
C LEU A 301 17.64 4.39 20.33
N VAL A 302 18.76 4.95 20.80
CA VAL A 302 19.55 4.37 21.90
C VAL A 302 18.74 4.34 23.19
N ASN A 303 18.01 5.43 23.48
CA ASN A 303 17.15 5.50 24.66
C ASN A 303 16.00 4.50 24.59
N MET A 304 15.40 4.32 23.42
CA MET A 304 14.30 3.39 23.24
C MET A 304 14.75 1.94 23.31
N ILE A 305 15.91 1.58 22.75
CA ILE A 305 16.50 0.23 22.92
C ILE A 305 16.68 -0.06 24.41
N LYS A 306 17.27 0.85 25.18
CA LYS A 306 17.43 0.68 26.64
C LYS A 306 16.10 0.49 27.35
N LYS A 307 15.05 1.19 26.92
CA LYS A 307 13.71 1.06 27.49
C LYS A 307 13.10 -0.32 27.19
N LEU A 308 13.18 -0.77 25.94
CA LEU A 308 12.59 -2.03 25.50
C LEU A 308 13.35 -3.25 26.03
N SER A 309 14.69 -3.21 26.04
CA SER A 309 15.53 -4.29 26.57
C SER A 309 15.40 -4.48 28.09
N LYS A 310 14.98 -3.46 28.85
CA LYS A 310 14.71 -3.59 30.29
C LYS A 310 13.42 -4.35 30.60
N ILE A 311 12.53 -4.51 29.60
CA ILE A 311 11.25 -5.18 29.76
C ILE A 311 11.34 -6.65 29.32
N ALA A 312 12.31 -6.98 28.45
CA ALA A 312 12.57 -8.34 27.97
C ALA A 312 13.44 -9.19 28.92
N ALA A 313 13.98 -8.61 30.00
CA ALA A 313 14.80 -9.27 31.02
C ALA A 313 14.02 -9.46 32.31
#